data_AF-A0A161SPQ6-F1
#
_entry.id   AF-A0A161SPQ6-F1
#
_cell.length_a   1.000
_cell.length_b   1.000
_cell.length_c   1.000
_cell.angle_alpha   90.00
_cell.angle_beta   90.00
_cell.angle_gamma   90.00
#
_symmetry.space_group_name_H-M   'P 1'
#
loop_
_entity.id
_entity.type
_entity.pdbx_description
1 polymer ?
#
loop_
_entity_poly.entity_id
_entity_poly.type
_entity_poly.pdbx_seq_one_letter_code
_entity_poly.pdbx_strand_id
1 'polypeptide(L)'
;MEQLWRAFDGVIPLLLFTALVAGVTFVVLHLRNPELGRKQIFVNVLFALSIMAILFITLYPKNLGPAGEQTVHLIPFQSMAEMIANAESPGVLLRNIGLNILLFVPFGFLFGARRTVRRHTVLKGTLAGLLLSGGVEAVQYFLGRTTDVDDVILNTFGMMVGCVVWKMVESKKAP
;
A
#
# COMPACT_ATOMS: atom_id res chain seq x y z
N MET A 1 15.00 -29.15 -0.38
CA MET A 1 15.85 -28.15 0.29
C MET A 1 16.21 -27.00 -0.65
N GLU A 2 16.76 -27.25 -1.86
CA GLU A 2 17.11 -26.16 -2.80
C GLU A 2 15.93 -25.29 -3.28
N GLN A 3 14.76 -25.88 -3.54
CA GLN A 3 13.57 -25.13 -3.95
C GLN A 3 13.06 -24.19 -2.84
N LEU A 4 13.19 -24.61 -1.58
CA LEU A 4 12.82 -23.79 -0.42
C LEU A 4 13.83 -22.63 -0.28
N TRP A 5 15.14 -22.93 -0.36
CA TRP A 5 16.17 -21.90 -0.28
C TRP A 5 16.02 -20.85 -1.40
N ARG A 6 15.84 -21.24 -2.67
CA ARG A 6 15.63 -20.29 -3.78
C ARG A 6 14.38 -19.41 -3.60
N ALA A 7 13.33 -19.93 -2.97
CA ALA A 7 12.13 -19.15 -2.69
C ALA A 7 12.34 -18.12 -1.56
N PHE A 8 13.22 -18.41 -0.60
CA PHE A 8 13.52 -17.52 0.54
C PHE A 8 14.77 -16.65 0.33
N ASP A 9 15.62 -16.95 -0.64
CA ASP A 9 16.90 -16.24 -0.86
C ASP A 9 16.71 -14.76 -1.23
N GLY A 10 15.65 -14.43 -1.97
CA GLY A 10 15.26 -13.03 -2.24
C GLY A 10 14.47 -12.40 -1.09
N VAL A 11 13.81 -13.21 -0.27
CA VAL A 11 12.92 -12.78 0.82
C VAL A 11 13.72 -12.43 2.07
N ILE A 12 14.83 -13.12 2.34
CA ILE A 12 15.65 -12.89 3.53
C ILE A 12 16.36 -11.52 3.51
N PRO A 13 17.08 -11.11 2.44
CA PRO A 13 17.64 -9.77 2.33
C PRO A 13 16.58 -8.68 2.44
N LEU A 14 15.40 -8.94 1.87
CA LEU A 14 14.27 -8.04 1.98
C LEU A 14 13.76 -7.92 3.43
N LEU A 15 13.56 -9.04 4.14
CA LEU A 15 13.11 -9.06 5.53
C LEU A 15 14.10 -8.32 6.44
N LEU A 16 15.40 -8.52 6.21
CA LEU A 16 16.46 -7.80 6.90
C LEU A 16 16.42 -6.31 6.59
N PHE A 17 16.17 -5.93 5.34
CA PHE A 17 16.02 -4.54 4.94
C PHE A 17 14.76 -3.89 5.53
N THR A 18 13.62 -4.58 5.56
CA THR A 18 12.37 -4.10 6.21
C THR A 18 12.58 -3.92 7.72
N ALA A 19 13.21 -4.90 8.37
CA ALA A 19 13.54 -4.83 9.80
C ALA A 19 14.50 -3.66 10.09
N LEU A 20 15.51 -3.44 9.24
CA LEU A 20 16.44 -2.33 9.36
C LEU A 20 15.73 -0.98 9.22
N VAL A 21 14.93 -0.78 8.18
CA VAL A 21 14.20 0.48 7.96
C VAL A 21 13.22 0.75 9.10
N ALA A 22 12.51 -0.28 9.58
CA ALA A 22 11.62 -0.15 10.73
C ALA A 22 12.38 0.23 12.00
N GLY A 23 13.53 -0.42 12.26
CA GLY A 23 14.41 -0.13 13.39
C GLY A 23 14.99 1.29 13.34
N VAL A 24 15.49 1.71 12.18
CA VAL A 24 16.01 3.07 11.96
C VAL A 24 14.89 4.10 12.13
N THR A 25 13.70 3.85 11.56
CA THR A 25 12.54 4.76 11.72
C THR A 25 12.14 4.87 13.19
N PHE A 26 12.10 3.74 13.93
CA PHE A 26 11.85 3.73 15.37
C PHE A 26 12.87 4.58 16.13
N VAL A 27 14.17 4.35 15.89
CA VAL A 27 15.26 5.07 16.57
C VAL A 27 15.23 6.55 16.25
N VAL A 28 15.12 6.93 14.96
CA VAL A 28 15.06 8.34 14.54
C VAL A 28 13.86 9.05 15.14
N LEU A 29 12.67 8.43 15.14
CA LEU A 29 11.48 9.04 15.73
C LEU A 29 11.60 9.17 17.25
N HIS A 30 12.17 8.18 17.93
CA HIS A 30 12.38 8.20 19.38
C HIS A 30 13.40 9.28 19.79
N LEU A 31 14.49 9.42 19.04
CA LEU A 31 15.53 10.42 19.30
C LEU A 31 15.09 11.84 18.93
N ARG A 32 14.39 12.02 17.81
CA ARG A 32 13.93 13.35 17.36
C ARG A 32 12.69 13.85 18.08
N ASN A 33 11.89 12.95 18.64
CA ASN A 33 10.63 13.31 19.29
C ASN A 33 10.48 12.57 20.64
N PRO A 34 11.26 12.94 21.67
CA PRO A 34 11.18 12.31 22.98
C PRO A 34 9.79 12.44 23.64
N GLU A 35 9.03 13.46 23.24
CA GLU A 35 7.63 13.73 23.62
C GLU A 35 6.61 12.71 23.07
N LEU A 36 6.98 11.90 22.07
CA LEU A 36 6.08 10.87 21.53
C LEU A 36 5.98 9.67 22.48
N GLY A 37 4.78 9.44 23.01
CA GLY A 37 4.49 8.24 23.79
C GLY A 37 4.67 6.96 22.96
N ARG A 38 5.04 5.84 23.63
CA ARG A 38 5.32 4.52 23.01
C ARG A 38 4.25 4.07 22.01
N LYS A 39 2.96 4.32 22.30
CA LYS A 39 1.84 4.00 21.38
C LYS A 39 1.97 4.68 20.03
N GLN A 40 2.38 5.95 19.99
CA GLN A 40 2.52 6.71 18.75
C GLN A 40 3.75 6.28 17.95
N ILE A 41 4.85 5.94 18.64
CA ILE A 41 6.01 5.35 17.99
C ILE A 41 5.63 4.02 17.32
N PHE A 42 4.89 3.15 18.02
CA PHE A 42 4.40 1.89 17.46
C PHE A 42 3.52 2.09 16.22
N VAL A 43 2.55 3.02 16.26
CA VAL A 43 1.70 3.35 15.10
C VAL A 43 2.55 3.83 13.92
N ASN A 44 3.54 4.69 14.15
CA ASN A 44 4.41 5.20 13.09
C ASN A 44 5.29 4.09 12.47
N VAL A 45 5.76 3.14 13.27
CA VAL A 45 6.51 1.98 12.76
C VAL A 45 5.60 1.09 11.90
N LEU A 46 4.39 0.77 12.37
CA LEU A 46 3.43 0.00 11.57
C LEU A 46 3.06 0.74 10.27
N PHE A 47 2.93 2.06 10.33
CA PHE A 47 2.66 2.89 9.15
C PHE A 47 3.83 2.85 8.14
N ALA A 48 5.07 2.88 8.60
CA ALA A 48 6.23 2.73 7.72
C ALA A 48 6.27 1.32 7.11
N LEU A 49 6.02 0.29 7.92
CA LEU A 49 5.95 -1.11 7.47
C LEU A 49 4.84 -1.33 6.44
N SER A 50 3.68 -0.67 6.57
CA SER A 50 2.62 -0.79 5.57
C SER A 50 2.97 -0.14 4.24
N ILE A 51 3.67 1.00 4.25
CA ILE A 51 4.24 1.58 3.01
C ILE A 51 5.23 0.61 2.38
N MET A 52 6.14 0.03 3.17
CA MET A 52 7.11 -0.93 2.64
C MET A 52 6.42 -2.17 2.06
N ALA A 53 5.36 -2.66 2.72
CA ALA A 53 4.58 -3.78 2.21
C ALA A 53 3.89 -3.43 0.88
N ILE A 54 3.31 -2.23 0.75
CA ILE A 54 2.75 -1.73 -0.51
C ILE A 54 3.82 -1.75 -1.60
N LEU A 55 4.92 -1.04 -1.38
CA LEU A 55 6.01 -0.93 -2.36
C LEU A 55 6.57 -2.30 -2.75
N PHE A 56 6.72 -3.20 -1.77
CA PHE A 56 7.19 -4.54 -2.04
C PHE A 56 6.17 -5.33 -2.87
N ILE A 57 4.92 -5.39 -2.45
CA ILE A 57 3.89 -6.19 -3.15
C ILE A 57 3.68 -5.69 -4.58
N THR A 58 3.76 -4.37 -4.82
CA THR A 58 3.49 -3.77 -6.13
C THR A 58 4.71 -3.68 -7.04
N LEU A 59 5.91 -3.42 -6.50
CA LEU A 59 7.13 -3.22 -7.29
C LEU A 59 8.02 -4.46 -7.36
N TYR A 60 7.82 -5.47 -6.50
CA TYR A 60 8.65 -6.66 -6.56
C TYR A 60 8.52 -7.32 -7.93
N PRO A 61 9.65 -7.61 -8.61
CA PRO A 61 9.62 -8.13 -9.96
C PRO A 61 9.06 -9.55 -9.97
N LYS A 62 7.75 -9.67 -10.17
CA LYS A 62 7.14 -10.90 -10.68
C LYS A 62 7.42 -10.90 -12.16
N ASN A 63 8.24 -11.87 -12.59
CA ASN A 63 8.58 -12.23 -13.96
C ASN A 63 8.30 -11.10 -14.95
N LEU A 64 9.33 -10.30 -15.27
CA LEU A 64 9.29 -9.45 -16.45
C LEU A 64 8.77 -10.34 -17.58
N GLY A 65 7.58 -10.03 -18.11
CA GLY A 65 7.05 -10.73 -19.28
C GLY A 65 8.06 -10.62 -20.43
N PRO A 66 7.80 -11.27 -21.58
CA PRO A 66 8.63 -11.05 -22.76
C PRO A 66 8.84 -9.55 -22.95
N ALA A 67 10.11 -9.12 -22.97
CA ALA A 67 10.47 -7.72 -23.04
C ALA A 67 9.78 -7.08 -24.26
N GLY A 68 8.70 -6.31 -24.05
CA GLY A 68 7.98 -5.71 -25.18
C GLY A 68 6.54 -5.28 -24.93
N GLU A 69 5.77 -5.95 -24.08
CA GLU A 69 4.35 -5.59 -23.87
C GLU A 69 4.16 -4.68 -22.66
N GLN A 70 4.73 -3.48 -22.73
CA GLN A 70 4.33 -2.41 -21.83
C GLN A 70 2.96 -1.88 -22.28
N THR A 71 1.93 -2.10 -21.47
CA THR A 71 0.59 -1.53 -21.70
C THR A 71 0.30 -0.41 -20.71
N VAL A 72 -0.42 0.62 -21.14
CA VAL A 72 -0.80 1.74 -20.28
C VAL A 72 -2.31 1.93 -20.38
N HIS A 73 -3.02 1.61 -19.30
CA HIS A 73 -4.46 1.76 -19.21
C HIS A 73 -4.80 3.05 -18.45
N LEU A 74 -5.09 4.12 -19.19
CA LEU A 74 -5.39 5.44 -18.62
C LEU A 74 -6.88 5.80 -18.63
N ILE A 75 -7.71 5.00 -19.29
CA ILE A 75 -9.16 5.21 -19.32
C ILE A 75 -9.74 4.60 -18.05
N PRO A 76 -10.31 5.39 -17.12
CA PRO A 76 -10.90 4.86 -15.91
C PRO A 76 -11.97 3.82 -16.22
N PHE A 77 -11.97 2.76 -15.43
CA PHE A 77 -12.87 1.61 -15.48
C PHE A 77 -12.71 0.71 -16.71
N GLN A 78 -11.78 1.00 -17.62
CA GLN A 78 -11.58 0.19 -18.82
C GLN A 78 -11.06 -1.20 -18.46
N SER A 79 -9.98 -1.29 -17.70
CA SER A 79 -9.37 -2.57 -17.33
C SER A 79 -10.31 -3.41 -16.46
N MET A 80 -11.04 -2.76 -15.55
CA MET A 80 -12.09 -3.43 -14.79
C MET A 80 -13.20 -3.96 -15.71
N ALA A 81 -13.66 -3.18 -16.69
CA ALA A 81 -14.70 -3.62 -17.63
C ALA A 81 -14.22 -4.78 -18.52
N GLU A 82 -13.00 -4.72 -19.02
CA GLU A 82 -12.36 -5.80 -19.80
C GLU A 82 -12.21 -7.06 -18.94
N MET A 83 -11.81 -6.91 -17.68
CA MET A 83 -11.70 -8.03 -16.74
C MET A 83 -13.07 -8.64 -16.43
N ILE A 84 -14.12 -7.84 -16.30
CA ILE A 84 -15.50 -8.32 -16.13
C ILE A 84 -15.98 -9.07 -17.37
N ALA A 85 -15.74 -8.53 -18.56
CA ALA A 85 -16.17 -9.11 -19.82
C ALA A 85 -15.48 -10.47 -20.12
N ASN A 86 -14.22 -10.60 -19.70
CA ASN A 86 -13.40 -11.79 -19.94
C ASN A 86 -13.23 -12.69 -18.69
N ALA A 87 -13.93 -12.40 -17.58
CA ALA A 87 -13.77 -13.17 -16.34
C ALA A 87 -14.30 -14.60 -16.50
N GLU A 88 -13.40 -15.58 -16.37
CA GLU A 88 -13.79 -17.00 -16.27
C GLU A 88 -14.60 -17.30 -15.00
N SER A 89 -14.38 -16.52 -13.93
CA SER A 89 -15.19 -16.59 -12.72
C SER A 89 -15.24 -15.27 -11.94
N PRO A 90 -16.33 -14.99 -11.21
CA PRO A 90 -16.43 -13.83 -10.31
C PRO A 90 -15.33 -13.78 -9.25
N GLY A 91 -14.76 -14.93 -8.88
CA GLY A 91 -13.70 -15.02 -7.88
C GLY A 91 -12.39 -14.34 -8.30
N VAL A 92 -12.06 -14.34 -9.59
CA VAL A 92 -10.85 -13.67 -10.12
C VAL A 92 -11.00 -12.15 -10.04
N LEU A 93 -12.16 -11.65 -10.44
CA LEU A 93 -12.53 -10.23 -10.37
C LEU A 93 -12.49 -9.72 -8.93
N LEU A 94 -13.17 -10.42 -8.02
CA LEU A 94 -13.21 -10.07 -6.59
C LEU A 94 -11.82 -10.09 -5.95
N ARG A 95 -10.97 -11.03 -6.35
CA ARG A 95 -9.60 -11.09 -5.86
C ARG A 95 -8.79 -9.89 -6.32
N ASN A 96 -8.82 -9.52 -7.60
CA ASN A 96 -8.02 -8.41 -8.10
C ASN A 96 -8.49 -7.06 -7.54
N ILE A 97 -9.79 -6.77 -7.63
CA ILE A 97 -10.37 -5.53 -7.08
C ILE A 97 -10.20 -5.47 -5.56
N GLY A 98 -10.53 -6.58 -4.88
CA GLY A 98 -10.51 -6.67 -3.43
C GLY A 98 -9.10 -6.55 -2.85
N LEU A 99 -8.08 -7.16 -3.47
CA LEU A 99 -6.71 -7.09 -2.96
C LEU A 99 -6.10 -5.69 -3.07
N ASN A 100 -6.38 -4.94 -4.15
CA ASN A 100 -5.92 -3.55 -4.28
C ASN A 100 -6.52 -2.66 -3.18
N ILE A 101 -7.84 -2.74 -2.97
CA ILE A 101 -8.50 -2.01 -1.88
C ILE A 101 -7.93 -2.44 -0.52
N LEU A 102 -7.88 -3.75 -0.26
CA LEU A 102 -7.47 -4.31 1.03
C LEU A 102 -6.02 -3.97 1.37
N LEU A 103 -5.14 -3.85 0.39
CA LEU A 103 -3.75 -3.47 0.59
C LEU A 103 -3.62 -2.06 1.18
N PHE A 104 -4.47 -1.11 0.76
CA PHE A 104 -4.43 0.27 1.22
C PHE A 104 -5.28 0.55 2.46
N VAL A 105 -6.21 -0.34 2.84
CA VAL A 105 -7.04 -0.17 4.05
C VAL A 105 -6.21 -0.09 5.35
N PRO A 106 -5.29 -1.02 5.65
CA PRO A 106 -4.43 -0.92 6.83
C PRO A 106 -3.55 0.34 6.80
N PHE A 107 -3.06 0.73 5.63
CA PHE A 107 -2.30 1.96 5.44
C PHE A 107 -3.12 3.20 5.80
N GLY A 108 -4.37 3.30 5.34
CA GLY A 108 -5.27 4.40 5.69
C GLY A 108 -5.67 4.42 7.16
N PHE A 109 -5.93 3.27 7.76
CA PHE A 109 -6.21 3.17 9.19
C PHE A 109 -5.04 3.70 10.02
N LEU A 110 -3.83 3.24 9.71
CA LEU A 110 -2.60 3.67 10.39
C LEU A 110 -2.29 5.15 10.12
N PHE A 111 -2.57 5.66 8.92
CA PHE A 111 -2.43 7.08 8.59
C PHE A 111 -3.26 7.96 9.53
N GLY A 112 -4.52 7.57 9.75
CA GLY A 112 -5.44 8.28 10.63
C GLY A 112 -5.07 8.17 12.11
N ALA A 113 -4.51 7.03 12.53
CA ALA A 113 -4.07 6.79 13.91
C ALA A 113 -2.92 7.68 14.40
N ARG A 114 -2.22 8.37 13.48
CA ARG A 114 -1.09 9.24 13.81
C ARG A 114 -1.56 10.54 14.46
N ARG A 115 -0.92 10.91 15.57
CA ARG A 115 -1.20 12.15 16.32
C ARG A 115 -1.14 13.43 15.47
N THR A 116 -0.36 13.43 14.39
CA THR A 116 -0.17 14.60 13.51
C THR A 116 -1.35 14.85 12.57
N VAL A 117 -2.27 13.88 12.39
CA VAL A 117 -3.34 13.95 11.39
C VAL A 117 -4.73 13.93 12.03
N ARG A 118 -5.05 14.97 12.81
CA ARG A 118 -6.37 15.12 13.46
C ARG A 118 -7.42 15.85 12.64
N ARG A 119 -7.01 16.86 11.86
CA ARG A 119 -7.92 17.65 11.00
C ARG A 119 -7.86 17.18 9.57
N HIS A 120 -9.04 17.05 8.96
CA HIS A 120 -9.23 16.59 7.58
C HIS A 120 -8.54 15.25 7.29
N THR A 121 -8.55 14.33 8.26
CA THR A 121 -7.86 13.04 8.20
C THR A 121 -8.21 12.23 6.95
N VAL A 122 -9.50 12.15 6.59
CA VAL A 122 -9.95 11.45 5.39
C VAL A 122 -9.41 12.13 4.14
N LEU A 123 -9.58 13.45 3.97
CA LEU A 123 -9.08 14.18 2.79
C LEU A 123 -7.56 14.06 2.64
N LYS A 124 -6.81 14.32 3.71
CA LYS A 124 -5.34 14.18 3.71
C LYS A 124 -4.90 12.75 3.43
N GLY A 125 -5.64 11.78 3.97
CA GLY A 125 -5.41 10.37 3.72
C GLY A 125 -5.64 10.02 2.26
N THR A 126 -6.80 10.36 1.70
CA THR A 126 -7.14 10.15 0.29
C THR A 126 -6.08 10.75 -0.64
N LEU A 127 -5.64 11.99 -0.39
CA LEU A 127 -4.56 12.60 -1.18
C LEU A 127 -3.23 11.86 -1.05
N ALA A 128 -2.87 11.40 0.16
CA ALA A 128 -1.65 10.61 0.36
C ALA A 128 -1.73 9.24 -0.32
N GLY A 129 -2.89 8.58 -0.31
CA GLY A 129 -3.13 7.32 -1.03
C GLY A 129 -3.02 7.51 -2.54
N LEU A 130 -3.64 8.58 -3.07
CA LEU A 130 -3.56 8.94 -4.48
C LEU A 130 -2.12 9.17 -4.94
N LEU A 131 -1.36 9.96 -4.17
CA LEU A 131 0.04 10.26 -4.49
C LEU A 131 0.92 9.00 -4.40
N LEU A 132 0.73 8.17 -3.37
CA LEU A 132 1.49 6.93 -3.22
C LEU A 132 1.18 5.96 -4.35
N SER A 133 -0.10 5.73 -4.66
CA SER A 133 -0.48 4.79 -5.71
C SER A 133 -0.08 5.29 -7.10
N GLY A 134 -0.29 6.57 -7.40
CA GLY A 134 0.18 7.16 -8.66
C GLY A 134 1.70 7.13 -8.80
N GLY A 135 2.43 7.30 -7.69
CA GLY A 135 3.88 7.15 -7.66
C GLY A 135 4.34 5.70 -7.92
N VAL A 136 3.63 4.72 -7.37
CA VAL A 136 3.88 3.29 -7.64
C VAL A 136 3.68 2.98 -9.12
N GLU A 137 2.55 3.38 -9.70
CA GLU A 137 2.27 3.22 -11.13
C GLU A 137 3.33 3.89 -12.01
N ALA A 138 3.75 5.11 -11.67
CA ALA A 138 4.80 5.82 -12.41
C ALA A 138 6.13 5.06 -12.37
N VAL A 139 6.51 4.49 -11.21
CA VAL A 139 7.71 3.66 -11.11
C VAL A 139 7.56 2.37 -11.94
N GLN A 140 6.40 1.72 -11.90
CA GLN A 140 6.13 0.53 -12.72
C GLN A 140 6.26 0.83 -14.22
N TYR A 141 5.78 1.99 -14.67
CA TYR A 141 5.98 2.46 -16.04
C TYR A 141 7.48 2.58 -16.41
N PHE A 142 8.30 3.22 -15.57
CA PHE A 142 9.74 3.32 -15.84
C PHE A 142 10.48 1.98 -15.77
N LEU A 143 9.92 0.99 -15.07
CA LEU A 143 10.42 -0.38 -15.04
C LEU A 143 9.92 -1.23 -16.22
N GLY A 144 9.22 -0.64 -17.20
CA GLY A 144 8.70 -1.33 -18.36
C GLY A 144 7.52 -2.26 -18.06
N ARG A 145 6.79 -2.01 -16.96
CA ARG A 145 5.61 -2.78 -16.57
C ARG A 145 4.33 -2.10 -17.05
N THR A 146 3.25 -2.87 -17.05
CA THR A 146 1.89 -2.36 -17.25
C THR A 146 1.52 -1.40 -16.13
N THR A 147 0.90 -0.28 -16.51
CA THR A 147 0.37 0.73 -15.60
C THR A 147 -1.13 0.87 -15.79
N ASP A 148 -1.86 1.00 -14.69
CA ASP A 148 -3.32 1.01 -14.68
C ASP A 148 -3.90 2.10 -13.76
N VAL A 149 -4.73 2.98 -14.32
CA VAL A 149 -5.46 4.01 -13.54
C VAL A 149 -6.48 3.38 -12.59
N ASP A 150 -7.00 2.19 -12.91
CA ASP A 150 -7.96 1.49 -12.06
C ASP A 150 -7.31 1.06 -10.73
N ASP A 151 -6.04 0.67 -10.76
CA ASP A 151 -5.27 0.34 -9.55
C ASP A 151 -5.12 1.57 -8.65
N VAL A 152 -4.85 2.75 -9.23
CA VAL A 152 -4.81 4.03 -8.50
C VAL A 152 -6.14 4.34 -7.83
N ILE A 153 -7.25 4.15 -8.55
CA ILE A 153 -8.60 4.40 -8.04
C ILE A 153 -8.91 3.46 -6.86
N LEU A 154 -8.66 2.17 -7.02
CA LEU A 154 -8.95 1.14 -6.01
C LEU A 154 -8.10 1.32 -4.75
N ASN A 155 -6.80 1.59 -4.92
CA ASN A 155 -5.89 1.87 -3.81
C ASN A 155 -6.28 3.15 -3.06
N THR A 156 -6.63 4.21 -3.79
CA THR A 156 -7.11 5.47 -3.21
C THR A 156 -8.41 5.27 -2.43
N PHE A 157 -9.32 4.43 -2.95
CA PHE A 157 -10.54 4.05 -2.26
C PHE A 157 -10.24 3.26 -0.98
N GLY A 158 -9.33 2.29 -1.02
CA GLY A 158 -8.87 1.55 0.16
C GLY A 158 -8.29 2.46 1.25
N MET A 159 -7.48 3.44 0.86
CA MET A 159 -6.94 4.47 1.76
C MET A 159 -8.05 5.27 2.45
N MET A 160 -9.04 5.71 1.68
CA MET A 160 -10.19 6.45 2.19
C MET A 160 -10.98 5.62 3.20
N VAL A 161 -11.29 4.36 2.87
CA VAL A 161 -12.00 3.42 3.75
C VAL A 161 -11.23 3.22 5.05
N GLY A 162 -9.92 2.98 4.99
CA GLY A 162 -9.07 2.84 6.18
C GLY A 162 -9.12 4.06 7.10
N CYS A 163 -9.05 5.26 6.52
CA CYS A 163 -9.17 6.52 7.27
C CYS A 163 -10.56 6.68 7.92
N VAL A 164 -11.63 6.32 7.20
CA VAL A 164 -13.01 6.37 7.73
C VAL A 164 -13.17 5.40 8.90
N VAL A 165 -12.68 4.17 8.77
CA VAL A 165 -12.70 3.17 9.85
C VAL A 165 -11.97 3.68 11.10
N TRP A 166 -10.80 4.31 10.93
CA TRP A 166 -10.11 4.93 12.06
C TRP A 166 -10.96 6.01 12.74
N LYS A 167 -11.58 6.92 11.98
CA LYS A 167 -12.40 7.99 12.56
C LYS A 167 -13.60 7.43 13.34
N MET A 168 -14.21 6.34 12.88
CA MET A 168 -15.29 5.65 13.61
C MET A 168 -14.80 5.06 14.95
N VAL A 169 -13.57 4.54 14.99
CA VAL A 169 -12.96 4.02 16.22
C VAL A 169 -12.56 5.16 17.17
N GLU A 170 -12.07 6.27 16.64
CA GLU A 170 -11.71 7.45 17.43
C GLU A 170 -12.94 8.14 18.04
N SER A 171 -14.02 8.29 17.26
CA SER A 171 -15.25 8.94 17.74
C SER A 171 -15.92 8.19 18.88
N LYS A 172 -15.83 6.85 18.90
CA LYS A 172 -16.35 6.02 20.01
C LYS A 172 -15.57 6.17 21.32
N LYS A 173 -14.40 6.80 21.29
CA LYS A 173 -13.55 7.05 22.48
C LYS A 173 -13.69 8.46 23.03
N ALA A 174 -14.45 9.34 22.36
CA ALA A 174 -14.78 10.65 22.90
C ALA A 174 -15.89 10.47 23.96
N PRO A 175 -15.67 10.92 25.21
CA PRO A 175 -16.70 10.90 26.26
C PRO A 175 -17.88 11.81 25.94
#